data_AF-A0A6J2QKU7-F1
#
_entry.id   AF-A0A6J2QKU7-F1
#
_cell.length_a   1.000
_cell.length_b   1.000
_cell.length_c   1.000
_cell.angle_alpha   90.00
_cell.angle_beta   90.00
_cell.angle_gamma   90.00
#
_symmetry.space_group_name_H-M   'P 1'
#
loop_
_entity.id
_entity.type
_entity.pdbx_description
1 polymer ?
#
loop_
_entity_poly.entity_id
_entity_poly.type
_entity_poly.pdbx_seq_one_letter_code
_entity_poly.pdbx_strand_id
1 'polypeptide(L)'
;MSFTGKYETESQNHYEEFLEALGLLNVKTDHKVVTEVLQGGNEFTWTQTIPGFTWSNNFTVGQECELSTMKGEKFKALVNKDGEKISVQFPQYRFTAEMIEDKLVMNCITPGEEGVTFKRISKRI
;
A
#
# COMPACT_ATOMS: atom_id res chain seq x y z
N MET A 1 -7.72 11.44 12.68
CA MET A 1 -6.37 10.98 13.07
C MET A 1 -5.45 11.14 11.88
N SER A 2 -4.16 11.38 12.09
CA SER A 2 -3.21 11.46 10.97
C SER A 2 -2.71 10.06 10.64
N PHE A 3 -2.49 9.78 9.35
CA PHE A 3 -1.81 8.54 8.96
C PHE A 3 -0.37 8.49 9.49
N THR A 4 0.18 9.62 9.92
CA THR A 4 1.55 9.76 10.41
C THR A 4 1.89 8.78 11.53
N GLY A 5 2.80 7.84 11.25
CA GLY A 5 3.23 6.82 12.19
C GLY A 5 4.02 5.70 11.52
N LYS A 6 4.65 4.86 12.35
CA LYS A 6 5.22 3.58 11.93
C LYS A 6 4.24 2.47 12.24
N TYR A 7 4.07 1.57 11.29
CA TYR A 7 3.18 0.43 11.37
C TYR A 7 3.94 -0.84 11.02
N GLU A 8 3.80 -1.88 11.82
CA GLU A 8 4.30 -3.22 11.50
C GLU A 8 3.14 -4.08 11.01
N THR A 9 3.37 -4.83 9.93
CA THR A 9 2.37 -5.80 9.46
C THR A 9 2.04 -6.81 10.55
N GLU A 10 0.77 -6.88 10.93
CA GLU A 10 0.23 -7.82 11.91
C GLU A 10 -0.32 -9.06 11.20
N SER A 11 -1.14 -8.86 10.18
CA SER A 11 -1.80 -9.94 9.42
C SER A 11 -1.92 -9.60 7.93
N GLN A 12 -1.89 -10.63 7.09
CA GLN A 12 -2.06 -10.52 5.64
C GLN A 12 -2.98 -11.65 5.16
N ASN A 13 -3.95 -11.31 4.30
CA ASN A 13 -4.91 -12.24 3.73
C ASN A 13 -4.85 -12.16 2.20
N HIS A 14 -4.95 -13.31 1.53
CA HIS A 14 -4.92 -13.43 0.07
C HIS A 14 -3.67 -12.82 -0.59
N TYR A 15 -2.54 -12.81 0.12
CA TYR A 15 -1.27 -12.26 -0.39
C TYR A 15 -0.72 -13.11 -1.53
N GLU A 16 -0.75 -14.45 -1.38
CA GLU A 16 -0.25 -15.37 -2.40
C GLU A 16 -1.08 -15.31 -3.67
N GLU A 17 -2.40 -15.38 -3.56
CA GLU A 17 -3.32 -15.27 -4.70
C GLU A 17 -3.15 -13.92 -5.42
N PHE A 18 -2.94 -12.83 -4.69
CA PHE A 18 -2.74 -11.52 -5.28
C PHE A 18 -1.39 -11.42 -6.00
N LEU A 19 -0.33 -11.96 -5.41
CA LEU A 19 0.96 -12.03 -6.08
C LEU A 19 0.90 -12.94 -7.30
N GLU A 20 0.19 -14.06 -7.24
CA GLU A 20 0.00 -14.97 -8.37
C GLU A 20 -0.75 -14.28 -9.51
N ALA A 21 -1.85 -13.59 -9.21
CA ALA A 21 -2.62 -12.81 -10.18
C ALA A 21 -1.78 -11.71 -10.87
N LEU A 22 -0.79 -11.15 -10.16
CA LEU A 22 0.14 -10.16 -10.70
C LEU A 22 1.42 -10.75 -11.32
N GLY A 23 1.61 -12.07 -11.29
CA GLY A 23 2.87 -12.71 -11.70
C GLY A 23 4.07 -12.28 -10.84
N LEU A 24 3.82 -11.96 -9.57
CA LEU A 24 4.74 -11.45 -8.55
C LEU A 24 5.11 -12.49 -7.48
N LEU A 25 4.83 -13.78 -7.69
CA LEU A 25 5.19 -14.84 -6.72
C LEU A 25 6.67 -14.81 -6.31
N ASN A 26 7.56 -14.40 -7.22
CA ASN A 26 9.00 -14.31 -6.96
C ASN A 26 9.38 -13.23 -5.94
N VAL A 27 8.50 -12.26 -5.67
CA VAL A 27 8.72 -11.21 -4.67
C VAL A 27 7.91 -11.44 -3.38
N LYS A 28 7.34 -12.64 -3.22
CA LYS A 28 6.68 -13.06 -1.97
C LYS A 28 7.66 -12.91 -0.82
N THR A 29 7.28 -12.06 0.14
CA THR A 29 7.99 -11.93 1.41
C THR A 29 7.08 -12.43 2.52
N ASP A 30 7.56 -13.44 3.25
CA ASP A 30 6.89 -13.94 4.46
C ASP A 30 7.16 -13.04 5.68
N HIS A 31 8.12 -12.12 5.54
CA HIS A 31 8.48 -11.18 6.58
C HIS A 31 7.45 -10.07 6.78
N LYS A 32 7.42 -9.56 8.00
CA LYS A 32 6.62 -8.39 8.36
C LYS A 32 7.16 -7.15 7.64
N VAL A 33 6.28 -6.46 6.93
CA VAL A 33 6.62 -5.18 6.30
C VAL A 33 6.37 -4.07 7.32
N VAL A 34 7.40 -3.25 7.57
CA VAL A 34 7.27 -2.03 8.36
C VAL A 34 6.92 -0.89 7.40
N THR A 35 5.74 -0.30 7.59
CA THR A 35 5.24 0.81 6.81
C THR A 35 5.28 2.07 7.65
N GLU A 36 6.09 3.03 7.26
CA GLU A 36 6.10 4.37 7.84
C GLU A 36 5.35 5.31 6.91
N VAL A 37 4.36 6.01 7.45
CA VAL A 37 3.63 7.05 6.72
C VAL A 37 3.93 8.38 7.39
N LEU A 38 4.24 9.39 6.60
CA LEU A 38 4.42 10.77 7.03
C LEU A 38 3.42 11.63 6.25
N GLN A 39 2.45 12.22 6.95
CA GLN A 39 1.47 13.12 6.35
C GLN A 39 1.82 14.58 6.67
N GLY A 40 2.11 15.35 5.64
CA GLY A 40 2.30 16.81 5.66
C GLY A 40 1.17 17.52 4.91
N GLY A 41 0.01 17.67 5.54
CA GLY A 41 -1.18 18.23 4.88
C GLY A 41 -1.73 17.31 3.79
N ASN A 42 -1.46 17.66 2.53
CA ASN A 42 -1.84 16.88 1.34
C ASN A 42 -0.72 16.00 0.81
N GLU A 43 0.53 16.22 1.23
CA GLU A 43 1.68 15.39 0.87
C GLU A 43 1.81 14.21 1.82
N PHE A 44 2.04 13.04 1.26
CA PHE A 44 2.24 11.79 1.97
C PHE A 44 3.55 11.18 1.53
N THR A 45 4.38 10.81 2.49
CA THR A 45 5.55 9.97 2.25
C THR A 45 5.29 8.61 2.86
N TRP A 46 5.25 7.60 2.00
CA TRP A 46 4.95 6.23 2.34
C TRP A 46 6.20 5.39 2.14
N THR A 47 6.86 5.07 3.25
CA THR A 47 8.07 4.25 3.27
C THR A 47 7.73 2.84 3.70
N GLN A 48 8.07 1.85 2.90
CA GLN A 48 7.96 0.45 3.27
C GLN A 48 9.34 -0.16 3.38
N THR A 49 9.57 -0.82 4.50
CA THR A 49 10.81 -1.48 4.87
C THR A 49 10.53 -2.96 5.04
N ILE A 50 11.26 -3.79 4.30
CA ILE A 50 11.31 -5.23 4.47
C ILE A 50 12.76 -5.65 4.76
N PRO A 51 13.00 -6.84 5.36
CA PRO A 51 14.35 -7.33 5.57
C PRO A 51 15.14 -7.39 4.25
N GLY A 52 16.12 -6.48 4.10
CA GLY A 52 16.99 -6.40 2.92
C GLY A 52 16.55 -5.44 1.82
N PHE A 53 15.37 -4.80 1.90
CA PHE A 53 14.93 -3.83 0.91
C PHE A 53 14.06 -2.73 1.52
N THR A 54 14.23 -1.50 1.08
CA THR A 54 13.46 -0.35 1.57
C THR A 54 13.12 0.55 0.40
N TRP A 55 11.85 0.94 0.30
CA TRP A 55 11.38 1.84 -0.74
C TRP A 55 10.46 2.90 -0.17
N SER A 56 10.56 4.11 -0.71
CA SER A 56 9.75 5.26 -0.31
C SER A 56 8.98 5.81 -1.50
N ASN A 57 7.70 6.07 -1.30
CA ASN A 57 6.80 6.67 -2.26
C ASN A 57 6.28 7.99 -1.73
N ASN A 58 6.60 9.09 -2.41
CA ASN A 58 6.04 10.38 -2.09
C ASN A 58 4.90 10.69 -3.07
N PHE A 59 3.74 11.07 -2.53
CA PHE A 59 2.58 11.42 -3.33
C PHE A 59 1.73 12.49 -2.67
N THR A 60 1.07 13.28 -3.50
CA THR A 60 0.17 14.37 -3.10
C THR A 60 -1.25 13.97 -3.43
N VAL A 61 -2.12 14.07 -2.42
CA VAL A 61 -3.55 13.81 -2.58
C VAL A 61 -4.17 14.84 -3.53
N GLY A 62 -4.95 14.35 -4.49
CA GLY A 62 -5.62 15.14 -5.51
C GLY A 62 -4.76 15.45 -6.74
N GLN A 63 -3.54 14.91 -6.81
CA GLN A 63 -2.65 15.06 -7.95
C GLN A 63 -2.10 13.72 -8.44
N GLU A 64 -1.73 13.67 -9.72
CA GLU A 64 -0.98 12.55 -10.27
C GLU A 64 0.45 12.61 -9.73
N CYS A 65 0.88 11.53 -9.08
CA CYS A 65 2.22 11.41 -8.53
C CYS A 65 2.91 10.17 -9.05
N GLU A 66 4.24 10.25 -9.16
CA GLU A 66 5.08 9.12 -9.54
C GLU A 66 5.25 8.19 -8.34
N LEU A 67 4.66 7.01 -8.43
CA LEU A 67 4.76 5.94 -7.45
C LEU A 67 5.66 4.84 -8.01
N SER A 68 6.41 4.21 -7.11
CA SER A 68 7.30 3.09 -7.38
C SER A 68 6.72 1.82 -6.76
N THR A 69 6.66 0.76 -7.56
CA THR A 69 6.30 -0.58 -7.09
C THR A 69 7.50 -1.24 -6.42
N MET A 70 7.25 -2.36 -5.72
CA MET A 70 8.31 -3.19 -5.14
C MET A 70 9.32 -3.74 -6.18
N LYS A 71 8.96 -3.74 -7.47
CA LYS A 71 9.87 -4.11 -8.57
C LYS A 71 10.82 -2.98 -8.98
N GLY A 72 10.68 -1.78 -8.42
CA GLY A 72 11.39 -0.58 -8.86
C GLY A 72 10.78 0.07 -10.11
N GLU A 73 9.67 -0.46 -10.63
CA GLU A 73 8.93 0.16 -11.72
C GLU A 73 8.17 1.39 -11.22
N LYS A 74 8.39 2.52 -11.90
CA LYS A 74 7.72 3.77 -11.62
C LYS A 74 6.53 3.98 -12.55
N PHE A 75 5.43 4.44 -12.00
CA PHE A 75 4.21 4.74 -12.75
C PHE A 75 3.54 5.98 -12.14
N LYS A 76 2.74 6.68 -12.93
CA LYS A 76 1.95 7.81 -12.43
C LYS A 76 0.57 7.32 -12.03
N ALA A 77 0.11 7.69 -10.85
CA ALA A 77 -1.26 7.46 -10.44
C ALA A 77 -1.82 8.63 -9.65
N LEU A 78 -3.12 8.84 -9.80
CA LEU A 78 -3.88 9.82 -9.06
C LEU A 78 -4.23 9.26 -7.68
N VAL A 79 -3.76 9.95 -6.64
CA VAL A 79 -4.10 9.59 -5.26
C VAL A 79 -5.35 10.34 -4.84
N ASN A 80 -6.41 9.60 -4.55
CA ASN A 80 -7.66 10.14 -4.01
C ASN A 80 -7.71 9.88 -2.51
N LYS A 81 -8.12 10.88 -1.72
CA LYS A 81 -8.34 10.72 -0.28
C LYS A 81 -9.75 11.15 0.07
N ASP A 82 -10.48 10.23 0.67
CA ASP A 82 -11.83 10.43 1.18
C ASP A 82 -11.79 10.24 2.70
N GLY A 83 -11.81 11.35 3.45
CA GLY A 83 -11.66 11.32 4.91
C GLY A 83 -10.34 10.67 5.36
N GLU A 84 -10.42 9.53 6.04
CA GLU A 84 -9.30 8.72 6.53
C GLU A 84 -9.01 7.50 5.64
N LYS A 85 -9.42 7.57 4.37
CA LYS A 85 -9.19 6.53 3.36
C LYS A 85 -8.48 7.12 2.15
N ILE A 86 -7.35 6.54 1.80
CA ILE A 86 -6.59 6.79 0.58
C ILE A 86 -6.96 5.71 -0.43
N SER A 87 -7.11 6.10 -1.69
CA SER A 87 -7.33 5.19 -2.80
C SER A 87 -6.50 5.61 -4.00
N VAL A 88 -5.83 4.65 -4.60
CA VAL A 88 -4.93 4.84 -5.73
C VAL A 88 -5.32 3.79 -6.78
N GLN A 89 -5.64 4.28 -7.97
CA GLN A 89 -5.94 3.40 -9.09
C GLN A 89 -4.64 3.07 -9.82
N PHE A 90 -4.15 1.85 -9.66
CA PHE A 90 -3.05 1.35 -10.48
C PHE A 90 -3.65 0.73 -11.76
N PRO A 91 -2.87 0.62 -12.84
CA PRO A 91 -3.30 -0.10 -14.04
C PRO A 91 -3.54 -1.59 -13.77
N GLN A 92 -2.77 -2.18 -12.84
CA GLN A 92 -2.84 -3.61 -12.52
C GLN A 92 -3.80 -3.95 -11.36
N TYR A 93 -4.09 -3.00 -10.45
CA TYR A 93 -4.95 -3.23 -9.30
C TYR A 93 -5.44 -1.90 -8.70
N ARG A 94 -6.47 -1.94 -7.87
CA ARG A 94 -6.90 -0.80 -7.07
C ARG A 94 -6.34 -0.93 -5.66
N PHE A 95 -5.49 0.01 -5.29
CA PHE A 95 -4.96 0.10 -3.93
C PHE A 95 -5.84 1.02 -3.11
N THR A 96 -6.17 0.61 -1.89
CA THR A 96 -6.82 1.47 -0.90
C THR A 96 -6.15 1.28 0.46
N ALA A 97 -6.08 2.35 1.24
CA ALA A 97 -5.53 2.31 2.58
C ALA A 97 -6.41 3.16 3.50
N GLU A 98 -6.80 2.63 4.65
CA GLU A 98 -7.65 3.30 5.61
C GLU A 98 -7.17 3.04 7.04
N MET A 99 -7.42 3.99 7.92
CA MET A 99 -7.14 3.85 9.34
C MET A 99 -8.39 3.31 10.06
N ILE A 100 -8.27 2.12 10.66
CA ILE A 100 -9.35 1.47 11.42
C ILE A 100 -8.80 1.17 12.82
N GLU A 101 -9.38 1.77 13.86
CA GLU A 101 -9.00 1.51 15.27
C GLU A 101 -7.48 1.62 15.54
N ASP A 102 -6.84 2.68 15.02
CA ASP A 102 -5.38 2.92 15.09
C ASP A 102 -4.52 1.88 14.31
N LYS A 103 -5.15 1.03 13.49
CA LYS A 103 -4.48 0.10 12.58
C LYS A 103 -4.57 0.60 11.14
N LEU A 104 -3.47 0.47 10.43
CA LEU A 104 -3.39 0.77 9.01
C LEU A 104 -3.86 -0.46 8.21
N VAL A 105 -5.03 -0.35 7.59
CA VAL A 105 -5.62 -1.42 6.78
C VAL A 105 -5.45 -1.08 5.30
N MET A 106 -4.64 -1.86 4.61
CA MET A 106 -4.36 -1.74 3.19
C MET A 106 -5.12 -2.83 2.44
N ASN A 107 -5.85 -2.50 1.38
CA ASN A 107 -6.50 -3.45 0.50
C ASN A 107 -6.05 -3.23 -0.95
N CYS A 108 -5.66 -4.30 -1.64
CA CYS A 108 -5.41 -4.29 -3.08
C CYS A 108 -6.42 -5.20 -3.76
N ILE A 109 -7.12 -4.69 -4.77
CA ILE A 109 -8.15 -5.42 -5.50
C ILE A 109 -7.72 -5.50 -6.96
N THR A 110 -7.49 -6.69 -7.50
CA THR A 110 -7.21 -6.84 -8.93
C THR A 110 -8.51 -6.74 -9.74
N PRO A 111 -8.50 -6.10 -10.93
CA PRO A 111 -9.64 -6.10 -11.84
C PRO A 111 -9.77 -7.46 -12.55
N GLY A 112 -11.00 -7.98 -12.66
CA GLY A 112 -11.30 -9.25 -13.34
C GLY A 112 -12.49 -9.97 -12.71
N GLU A 113 -13.03 -11.01 -13.38
CA GLU A 113 -14.09 -11.88 -12.83
C GLU A 113 -13.58 -12.71 -11.63
N GLU A 114 -12.28 -13.02 -11.59
CA GLU A 114 -11.56 -13.64 -10.47
C GLU A 114 -10.71 -12.61 -9.70
N GLY A 115 -11.28 -11.41 -9.48
CA GLY A 115 -10.58 -10.33 -8.77
C GLY A 115 -10.17 -10.75 -7.36
N VAL A 116 -8.87 -10.81 -7.10
CA VAL A 116 -8.31 -11.14 -5.78
C VAL A 116 -8.28 -9.88 -4.93
N THR A 117 -8.78 -10.00 -3.70
CA THR A 117 -8.72 -8.93 -2.69
C THR A 117 -7.67 -9.26 -1.65
N PHE A 118 -6.47 -8.72 -1.82
CA PHE A 118 -5.44 -8.76 -0.80
C PHE A 118 -5.76 -7.74 0.29
N LYS A 119 -5.71 -8.18 1.55
CA LYS A 119 -5.89 -7.31 2.72
C LYS A 119 -4.69 -7.45 3.65
N ARG A 120 -4.09 -6.34 4.01
CA ARG A 120 -3.00 -6.27 5.00
C ARG A 120 -3.41 -5.35 6.13
N ILE A 121 -3.27 -5.84 7.36
CA ILE A 121 -3.53 -5.11 8.58
C ILE A 121 -2.18 -4.87 9.24
N SER A 122 -1.84 -3.60 9.47
CA SER A 122 -0.62 -3.20 10.14
C SER A 122 -0.96 -2.46 11.43
N LYS A 123 -0.35 -2.87 12.53
CA LYS A 123 -0.52 -2.22 13.83
C LYS A 123 0.55 -1.15 14.01
N ARG A 124 0.22 -0.06 14.70
CA ARG A 124 1.20 0.96 15.04
C ARG A 124 2.26 0.39 16.00
N ILE A 125 3.53 0.78 15.80
CA ILE A 125 4.67 0.41 16.66
C ILE A 125 5.42 1.65 17.16
#